data_AF-A0A8S3ES61-F1
#
_entry.id   AF-A0A8S3ES61-F1
#
_cell.length_a   1.000
_cell.length_b   1.000
_cell.length_c   1.000
_cell.angle_alpha   90.00
_cell.angle_beta   90.00
_cell.angle_gamma   90.00
#
_symmetry.space_group_name_H-M   'P 1'
#
loop_
_entity.id
_entity.type
_entity.pdbx_description
1 polymer ?
#
loop_
_entity_poly.entity_id
_entity_poly.type
_entity_poly.pdbx_seq_one_letter_code
_entity_poly.pdbx_strand_id
1 'polypeptide(L)'
;IEHKIEVLHYDYHIQAIKHEYNRHNPNEYQKNIMKQLCQSMYKKETTEQEVHFLQQQINYFNLSDQSFEDSSILQSTSIHSIENSLIRKHLFNQYKDIVTQSKSFFLNVRMTSAEEQQDKYKEIHDLEIKRMWLDRHIMNHQEKLPLIMIDLINERCHKIHECIQCIYKFKIQSFLSSSI
;
A
#
# COMPACT_ATOMS: atom_id res chain seq x y z
N ILE A 1 11.35 6.12 14.07
CA ILE A 1 11.56 7.57 14.30
C ILE A 1 11.94 8.25 12.98
N GLU A 2 12.89 7.70 12.23
CA GLU A 2 13.30 8.17 10.89
C GLU A 2 12.14 8.36 9.89
N HIS A 3 11.22 7.39 9.73
CA HIS A 3 10.05 7.55 8.86
C HIS A 3 9.15 8.75 9.24
N LYS A 4 8.95 8.99 10.55
CA LYS A 4 8.17 10.16 11.01
C LYS A 4 8.88 11.47 10.66
N ILE A 5 10.21 11.47 10.69
CA ILE A 5 11.03 12.64 10.30
C ILE A 5 10.94 12.87 8.78
N GLU A 6 11.00 11.81 7.96
CA GLU A 6 10.84 11.91 6.50
C GLU A 6 9.47 12.44 6.10
N VAL A 7 8.38 11.91 6.68
CA VAL A 7 7.00 12.38 6.40
C VAL A 7 6.85 13.86 6.78
N LEU A 8 7.34 14.26 7.95
CA LEU A 8 7.33 15.67 8.36
C LEU A 8 8.12 16.57 7.40
N HIS A 9 9.25 16.08 6.88
CA HIS A 9 10.06 16.81 5.91
C HIS A 9 9.31 16.99 4.57
N TYR A 10 8.67 15.95 4.04
CA TYR A 10 7.84 16.07 2.83
C TYR A 10 6.66 17.00 3.03
N ASP A 11 5.98 16.94 4.18
CA ASP A 11 4.87 17.83 4.50
C ASP A 11 5.31 19.29 4.51
N TYR A 12 6.48 19.58 5.09
CA TYR A 12 7.06 20.92 5.08
C TYR A 12 7.33 21.43 3.65
N HIS A 13 7.97 20.62 2.80
CA HIS A 13 8.26 21.01 1.40
C HIS A 13 7.00 21.22 0.58
N ILE A 14 6.00 20.35 0.73
CA ILE A 14 4.70 20.51 0.06
C ILE A 14 4.01 21.80 0.49
N GLN A 15 4.09 22.16 1.77
CA GLN A 15 3.56 23.43 2.27
C GLN A 15 4.33 24.62 1.71
N ALA A 16 5.66 24.58 1.66
CA ALA A 16 6.49 25.63 1.08
C ALA A 16 6.15 25.89 -0.39
N ILE A 17 6.04 24.83 -1.21
CA ILE A 17 5.66 24.95 -2.63
C ILE A 17 4.24 25.53 -2.76
N LYS A 18 3.30 25.14 -1.90
CA LYS A 18 1.95 25.72 -1.88
C LYS A 18 1.98 27.21 -1.53
N HIS A 19 2.81 27.61 -0.57
CA HIS A 19 2.98 29.01 -0.20
C HIS A 19 3.57 29.82 -1.37
N GLU A 20 4.58 29.29 -2.05
CA GLU A 20 5.18 29.95 -3.22
C GLU A 20 4.18 30.10 -4.36
N TYR A 21 3.40 29.05 -4.65
CA TYR A 21 2.32 29.11 -5.63
C TYR A 21 1.31 30.22 -5.31
N ASN A 22 0.93 30.37 -4.04
CA ASN A 22 0.00 31.42 -3.60
C ASN A 22 0.59 32.84 -3.69
N ARG A 23 1.92 33.00 -3.59
CA ARG A 23 2.58 34.32 -3.75
C ARG A 23 2.41 34.88 -5.16
N HIS A 24 2.22 34.02 -6.16
CA HIS A 24 1.91 34.43 -7.53
C HIS A 24 0.45 34.88 -7.74
N ASN A 25 -0.33 35.01 -6.67
CA ASN A 25 -1.72 35.46 -6.67
C ASN A 25 -2.60 34.75 -7.74
N PRO A 26 -2.65 33.41 -7.71
CA PRO A 26 -3.43 32.64 -8.68
C PRO A 26 -4.91 32.98 -8.57
N ASN A 27 -5.60 33.06 -9.70
CA ASN A 27 -7.05 33.20 -9.73
C ASN A 27 -7.74 31.89 -9.28
N GLU A 28 -9.05 31.95 -9.06
CA GLU A 28 -9.83 30.81 -8.56
C GLU A 28 -9.73 29.57 -9.47
N TYR A 29 -9.71 29.82 -10.79
CA TYR A 29 -9.55 28.77 -11.80
C TYR A 29 -8.19 28.06 -11.69
N GLN A 30 -7.10 28.81 -11.59
CA GLN A 30 -5.75 28.28 -11.43
C GLN A 30 -5.59 27.49 -10.13
N LYS A 31 -6.15 27.98 -9.01
CA LYS A 31 -6.19 27.26 -7.74
C LYS A 31 -6.93 25.92 -7.86
N ASN A 32 -8.06 25.91 -8.59
CA ASN A 32 -8.82 24.69 -8.82
C ASN A 32 -8.03 23.68 -9.67
N ILE A 33 -7.31 24.11 -10.70
CA ILE A 33 -6.44 23.22 -11.49
C ILE A 33 -5.35 22.60 -10.62
N MET A 34 -4.63 23.40 -9.83
CA MET A 34 -3.60 22.88 -8.93
C MET A 34 -4.18 21.81 -7.98
N LYS A 35 -5.34 22.09 -7.38
CA LYS A 35 -6.01 21.17 -6.47
C LYS A 35 -6.38 19.86 -7.17
N GLN A 36 -7.02 19.94 -8.34
CA GLN A 36 -7.45 18.77 -9.09
C GLN A 36 -6.28 17.91 -9.56
N LEU A 37 -5.23 18.52 -10.11
CA LEU A 37 -4.05 17.80 -10.58
C LEU A 37 -3.32 17.10 -9.43
N CYS A 38 -3.07 17.80 -8.31
CA CYS A 38 -2.42 17.18 -7.16
C CYS A 38 -3.27 16.06 -6.55
N GLN A 39 -4.60 16.23 -6.45
CA GLN A 39 -5.49 15.18 -5.95
C GLN A 39 -5.53 13.96 -6.86
N SER A 40 -5.58 14.17 -8.17
CA SER A 40 -5.55 13.08 -9.15
C SER A 40 -4.23 12.33 -9.11
N MET A 41 -3.10 13.02 -9.00
CA MET A 41 -1.78 12.41 -8.90
C MET A 41 -1.63 11.60 -7.60
N TYR A 42 -2.06 12.15 -6.47
CA TYR A 42 -2.06 11.45 -5.19
C TYR A 42 -2.87 10.15 -5.26
N LYS A 43 -4.09 10.22 -5.82
CA LYS A 43 -4.98 9.07 -5.93
C LYS A 43 -4.42 7.98 -6.83
N LYS A 44 -3.88 8.37 -8.00
CA LYS A 44 -3.23 7.45 -8.94
C LYS A 44 -2.07 6.72 -8.26
N GLU A 45 -1.13 7.45 -7.68
CA GLU A 45 0.07 6.87 -7.07
C GLU A 45 -0.28 5.94 -5.92
N THR A 46 -1.19 6.34 -5.04
CA THR A 46 -1.62 5.51 -3.91
C THR A 46 -2.25 4.20 -4.41
N THR A 47 -3.07 4.27 -5.46
CA THR A 47 -3.71 3.10 -6.04
C THR A 47 -2.69 2.16 -6.68
N GLU A 48 -1.75 2.71 -7.46
CA GLU A 48 -0.66 1.94 -8.10
C GLU A 48 0.20 1.21 -7.06
N GLN A 49 0.58 1.91 -5.98
CA GLN A 49 1.37 1.31 -4.91
C GLN A 49 0.59 0.26 -4.10
N GLU A 50 -0.72 0.43 -3.89
CA GLU A 50 -1.54 -0.58 -3.21
C GLU A 50 -1.66 -1.86 -4.05
N VAL A 51 -1.86 -1.74 -5.38
CA VAL A 51 -1.85 -2.89 -6.29
C VAL A 51 -0.52 -3.62 -6.23
N HIS A 52 0.60 -2.90 -6.30
CA HIS A 52 1.92 -3.49 -6.23
C HIS A 52 2.18 -4.18 -4.88
N PHE A 53 1.79 -3.55 -3.78
CA PHE A 53 1.90 -4.11 -2.44
C PHE A 53 1.10 -5.41 -2.27
N LEU A 54 -0.15 -5.44 -2.73
CA LEU A 54 -0.99 -6.65 -2.68
C LEU A 54 -0.41 -7.77 -3.56
N GLN A 55 0.08 -7.44 -4.76
CA GLN A 55 0.76 -8.42 -5.61
C GLN A 55 1.99 -9.02 -4.92
N GLN A 56 2.78 -8.20 -4.21
CA GLN A 56 3.92 -8.70 -3.45
C GLN A 56 3.50 -9.63 -2.30
N GLN A 57 2.42 -9.32 -1.58
CA GLN A 57 1.89 -10.24 -0.56
C GLN A 57 1.45 -11.57 -1.16
N ILE A 58 0.68 -11.52 -2.25
CA ILE A 58 0.21 -12.71 -2.97
C ILE A 58 1.40 -13.56 -3.41
N ASN A 59 2.42 -12.93 -4.02
CA ASN A 59 3.63 -13.62 -4.45
C ASN A 59 4.39 -14.23 -3.26
N TYR A 60 4.55 -13.48 -2.17
CA TYR A 60 5.24 -13.93 -0.96
C TYR A 60 4.61 -15.24 -0.42
N PHE A 61 3.28 -15.28 -0.30
CA PHE A 61 2.58 -16.45 0.23
C PHE A 61 2.41 -17.61 -0.78
N ASN A 62 2.56 -17.34 -2.08
CA ASN A 62 2.54 -18.38 -3.12
C ASN A 62 3.92 -19.03 -3.35
N LEU A 63 4.98 -18.56 -2.70
CA LEU A 63 6.30 -19.21 -2.75
C LEU A 63 6.27 -20.53 -1.97
N SER A 64 6.82 -21.59 -2.57
CA SER A 64 6.81 -22.98 -2.06
C SER A 64 7.44 -23.17 -0.68
N ASP A 65 8.28 -22.23 -0.24
CA ASP A 65 9.10 -22.38 0.97
C ASP A 65 8.46 -21.76 2.21
N GLN A 66 7.28 -21.12 2.09
CA GLN A 66 6.55 -20.56 3.22
C GLN A 66 5.59 -21.56 3.84
N SER A 67 6.16 -22.67 4.30
CA SER A 67 5.49 -23.47 5.31
C SER A 67 5.47 -22.66 6.61
N PHE A 68 4.33 -22.59 7.29
CA PHE A 68 4.17 -22.00 8.63
C PHE A 68 4.93 -22.78 9.73
N GLU A 69 6.05 -23.42 9.40
CA GLU A 69 6.81 -24.27 10.31
C GLU A 69 7.49 -23.49 11.44
N ASP A 70 7.75 -22.19 11.27
CA ASP A 70 8.45 -21.36 12.26
C ASP A 70 7.54 -20.47 13.14
N SER A 71 6.25 -20.76 13.21
CA SER A 71 5.34 -20.06 14.14
C SER A 71 5.53 -20.57 15.57
N SER A 72 5.95 -19.68 16.48
CA SER A 72 6.17 -19.87 17.92
C SER A 72 4.94 -20.31 18.75
N ILE A 73 3.79 -20.56 18.10
CA ILE A 73 2.56 -21.07 18.73
C ILE A 73 2.76 -22.49 19.33
N LEU A 74 3.84 -23.18 18.96
CA LEU A 74 4.26 -24.45 19.55
C LEU A 74 4.64 -24.39 21.04
N GLN A 75 4.71 -23.21 21.66
CA GLN A 75 5.08 -23.05 23.08
C GLN A 75 3.87 -23.03 24.04
N SER A 76 2.84 -23.84 23.80
CA SER A 76 1.85 -24.16 24.84
C SER A 76 2.11 -25.56 25.42
N THR A 77 2.95 -25.62 26.46
CA THR A 77 2.93 -26.65 27.51
C THR A 77 1.48 -26.79 28.02
N SER A 78 0.82 -27.96 28.09
CA SER A 78 1.24 -29.21 28.71
C SER A 78 0.32 -30.37 28.27
N ILE A 79 0.78 -31.26 27.38
CA ILE A 79 0.18 -32.61 27.18
C ILE A 79 0.92 -33.64 28.06
N HIS A 80 1.83 -33.19 28.93
CA HIS A 80 2.69 -34.06 29.72
C HIS A 80 2.00 -34.70 30.93
N SER A 81 0.77 -34.29 31.25
CA SER A 81 -0.07 -34.86 32.31
C SER A 81 -0.77 -36.18 31.94
N ILE A 82 -0.74 -36.60 30.67
CA ILE A 82 -1.41 -37.84 30.22
C ILE A 82 -0.44 -39.01 30.37
N GLU A 83 -0.62 -39.89 31.36
CA GLU A 83 0.28 -41.02 31.66
C GLU A 83 0.48 -41.99 30.46
N ASN A 84 -0.52 -42.11 29.59
CA ASN A 84 -0.46 -42.99 28.42
C ASN A 84 0.25 -42.32 27.22
N SER A 85 1.45 -42.79 26.91
CA SER A 85 2.30 -42.26 25.83
C SER A 85 1.70 -42.38 24.43
N LEU A 86 0.90 -43.42 24.16
CA LEU A 86 0.24 -43.62 22.86
C LEU A 86 -0.89 -42.62 22.66
N ILE A 87 -1.73 -42.43 23.68
CA ILE A 87 -2.81 -41.44 23.67
C ILE A 87 -2.22 -40.02 23.52
N ARG A 88 -1.14 -39.73 24.24
CA ARG A 88 -0.41 -38.45 24.15
C ARG A 88 0.09 -38.17 22.73
N LYS A 89 0.72 -39.15 22.08
CA LYS A 89 1.22 -39.02 20.70
C LYS A 89 0.08 -38.81 19.70
N HIS A 90 -1.03 -39.53 19.88
CA HIS A 90 -2.20 -39.40 19.02
C HIS A 90 -2.83 -38.00 19.11
N LEU A 91 -3.08 -37.50 20.33
CA LEU A 91 -3.65 -36.17 20.56
C LEU A 91 -2.72 -35.05 20.06
N PHE A 92 -1.41 -35.20 20.25
CA PHE A 92 -0.43 -34.25 19.73
C PHE A 92 -0.46 -34.17 18.19
N ASN A 93 -0.54 -35.31 17.51
CA ASN A 93 -0.66 -35.35 16.05
C ASN A 93 -1.98 -34.71 15.58
N GLN A 94 -3.11 -35.03 16.22
CA GLN A 94 -4.39 -34.40 15.89
C GLN A 94 -4.35 -32.87 16.08
N TYR A 95 -3.74 -32.40 17.16
CA TYR A 95 -3.57 -30.97 17.39
C TYR A 95 -2.70 -30.34 16.29
N LYS A 96 -1.59 -30.99 15.93
CA LYS A 96 -0.72 -30.54 14.83
C LYS A 96 -1.48 -30.45 13.50
N ASP A 97 -2.33 -31.43 13.20
CA ASP A 97 -3.14 -31.46 11.99
C ASP A 97 -4.17 -30.32 11.98
N ILE A 98 -4.88 -30.11 13.10
CA ILE A 98 -5.86 -29.02 13.25
C ILE A 98 -5.18 -27.65 13.10
N VAL A 99 -4.02 -27.45 13.74
CA VAL A 99 -3.26 -26.20 13.63
C VAL A 99 -2.81 -25.95 12.19
N THR A 100 -2.33 -26.99 11.50
CA THR A 100 -1.90 -26.90 10.10
C THR A 100 -3.07 -26.57 9.17
N GLN A 101 -4.20 -27.26 9.33
CA GLN A 101 -5.41 -27.02 8.56
C GLN A 101 -5.97 -25.61 8.81
N SER A 102 -5.99 -25.16 10.07
CA SER A 102 -6.43 -23.82 10.44
C SER A 102 -5.54 -22.75 9.81
N LYS A 103 -4.21 -22.93 9.85
CA LYS A 103 -3.24 -22.03 9.21
C LYS A 103 -3.47 -21.95 7.69
N SER A 104 -3.62 -23.09 7.02
CA SER A 104 -3.91 -23.14 5.58
C SER A 104 -5.24 -22.45 5.25
N PHE A 105 -6.28 -22.67 6.04
CA PHE A 105 -7.57 -21.99 5.87
C PHE A 105 -7.45 -20.48 6.02
N PHE A 106 -6.82 -19.98 7.10
CA PHE A 106 -6.62 -18.54 7.31
C PHE A 106 -5.76 -17.91 6.22
N LEU A 107 -4.73 -18.61 5.75
CA LEU A 107 -3.91 -18.16 4.62
C LEU A 107 -4.77 -18.01 3.36
N ASN A 108 -5.56 -19.02 3.02
CA ASN A 108 -6.46 -18.97 1.86
C ASN A 108 -7.46 -17.81 1.97
N VAL A 109 -8.09 -17.61 3.12
CA VAL A 109 -9.00 -16.47 3.35
C VAL A 109 -8.28 -15.14 3.15
N ARG A 110 -7.06 -14.99 3.67
CA ARG A 110 -6.25 -13.78 3.51
C ARG A 110 -5.86 -13.55 2.04
N MET A 111 -5.49 -14.61 1.33
CA MET A 111 -5.13 -14.57 -0.09
C MET A 111 -6.32 -14.16 -0.96
N THR A 112 -7.47 -14.82 -0.81
CA THR A 112 -8.69 -14.45 -1.54
C THR A 112 -9.11 -13.01 -1.25
N SER A 113 -9.00 -12.57 0.01
CA SER A 113 -9.30 -11.17 0.35
C SER A 113 -8.33 -10.17 -0.30
N ALA A 114 -7.04 -10.51 -0.40
CA ALA A 114 -6.03 -9.68 -1.05
C ALA A 114 -6.24 -9.62 -2.57
N GLU A 115 -6.58 -10.74 -3.21
CA GLU A 115 -6.93 -10.84 -4.63
C GLU A 115 -8.16 -9.98 -4.95
N GLU A 116 -9.24 -10.09 -4.17
CA GLU A 116 -10.43 -9.27 -4.34
C GLU A 116 -10.15 -7.77 -4.18
N GLN A 117 -9.27 -7.38 -3.26
CA GLN A 117 -8.85 -5.99 -3.10
C GLN A 117 -8.01 -5.53 -4.28
N GLN A 118 -7.11 -6.37 -4.78
CA GLN A 118 -6.28 -6.07 -5.93
C GLN A 118 -7.13 -5.80 -7.17
N ASP A 119 -8.13 -6.65 -7.44
CA ASP A 119 -9.03 -6.48 -8.57
C ASP A 119 -9.80 -5.15 -8.50
N LYS A 120 -10.32 -4.81 -7.31
CA LYS A 120 -11.01 -3.52 -7.08
C LYS A 120 -10.10 -2.33 -7.36
N TYR A 121 -8.85 -2.35 -6.85
CA TYR A 121 -7.92 -1.25 -7.07
C TYR A 121 -7.44 -1.17 -8.53
N LYS A 122 -7.30 -2.32 -9.21
CA LYS A 122 -6.98 -2.37 -10.64
C LYS A 122 -8.09 -1.75 -11.48
N GLU A 123 -9.34 -2.05 -11.18
CA GLU A 123 -10.49 -1.43 -11.85
C GLU A 123 -10.52 0.09 -11.64
N ILE A 124 -10.32 0.55 -10.40
CA ILE A 124 -10.23 1.99 -10.08
C ILE A 124 -9.10 2.65 -10.86
N HIS A 125 -7.93 2.03 -10.90
CA HIS A 125 -6.76 2.53 -11.62
C HIS A 125 -7.03 2.65 -13.13
N ASP A 126 -7.62 1.62 -13.74
CA ASP A 126 -7.95 1.63 -15.17
C ASP A 126 -8.99 2.70 -15.52
N LEU A 127 -9.96 2.93 -14.64
CA LEU A 127 -10.93 4.02 -14.77
C LEU A 127 -10.26 5.39 -14.65
N GLU A 128 -9.27 5.54 -13.76
CA GLU A 128 -8.51 6.78 -13.62
C GLU A 128 -7.63 7.08 -14.82
N ILE A 129 -6.94 6.08 -15.37
CA ILE A 129 -6.15 6.24 -16.60
C ILE A 129 -7.06 6.70 -17.75
N LYS A 130 -8.22 6.04 -17.94
CA LYS A 130 -9.18 6.41 -18.98
C LYS A 130 -9.69 7.84 -18.79
N ARG A 131 -9.97 8.25 -17.55
CA ARG A 131 -10.39 9.62 -17.22
C ARG A 131 -9.31 10.64 -17.52
N MET A 132 -8.08 10.42 -17.05
CA MET A 132 -6.96 11.33 -17.31
C MET A 132 -6.64 11.46 -18.80
N TRP A 133 -6.82 10.39 -19.57
CA TRP A 133 -6.68 10.40 -21.02
C TRP A 133 -7.76 11.26 -21.69
N LEU A 134 -9.03 11.10 -21.31
CA LEU A 134 -10.14 11.94 -21.78
C LEU A 134 -9.95 13.42 -21.40
N ASP A 135 -9.54 13.69 -20.16
CA ASP A 135 -9.31 15.05 -19.67
C ASP A 135 -8.18 15.74 -20.44
N ARG A 136 -7.09 15.04 -20.78
CA ARG A 136 -6.01 15.58 -21.64
C ARG A 136 -6.49 16.00 -23.03
N HIS A 137 -7.43 15.24 -23.62
CA HIS A 137 -7.98 15.57 -24.93
C HIS A 137 -8.96 16.75 -24.88
N ILE A 138 -9.64 16.96 -23.76
CA ILE A 138 -10.56 18.09 -23.53
C ILE A 138 -9.79 19.37 -23.12
N MET A 139 -8.68 19.25 -22.39
CA MET A 139 -7.86 20.36 -21.87
C MET A 139 -7.01 21.09 -22.92
N ASN A 140 -7.00 20.63 -24.19
CA ASN A 140 -6.34 21.37 -25.28
C ASN A 140 -7.00 22.73 -25.60
N HIS A 141 -8.12 23.08 -24.98
CA HIS A 141 -8.91 24.28 -25.28
C HIS A 141 -9.04 25.33 -24.18
N GLN A 142 -8.37 25.23 -23.02
CA GLN A 142 -8.49 26.26 -21.97
C GLN A 142 -7.14 26.73 -21.42
N GLU A 143 -7.01 28.06 -21.39
CA GLU A 143 -5.94 28.93 -20.89
C GLU A 143 -4.70 28.26 -20.29
N LYS A 144 -3.59 28.33 -21.05
CA LYS A 144 -2.27 27.89 -20.59
C LYS A 144 -1.91 28.61 -19.29
N LEU A 145 -1.82 27.87 -18.19
CA LEU A 145 -1.22 28.34 -16.94
C LEU A 145 0.15 28.98 -17.22
N PRO A 146 0.53 30.03 -16.48
CA PRO A 146 1.91 30.53 -16.50
C PRO A 146 2.89 29.39 -16.24
N LEU A 147 4.00 29.34 -16.99
CA LEU A 147 4.99 28.26 -16.89
C LEU A 147 5.47 28.03 -15.46
N ILE A 148 5.74 29.12 -14.71
CA ILE A 148 6.15 29.04 -13.30
C ILE A 148 5.14 28.32 -12.40
N MET A 149 3.83 28.48 -12.67
CA MET A 149 2.78 27.79 -11.92
C MET A 149 2.72 26.30 -12.28
N ILE A 150 2.97 25.97 -13.55
CA ILE A 150 3.07 24.57 -14.00
C ILE A 150 4.26 23.89 -13.31
N ASP A 151 5.40 24.56 -13.23
CA ASP A 151 6.60 24.02 -12.59
C ASP A 151 6.37 23.74 -11.10
N LEU A 152 5.76 24.69 -10.36
CA LEU A 152 5.41 24.51 -8.95
C LEU A 152 4.39 23.38 -8.73
N ILE A 153 3.42 23.21 -9.63
CA ILE A 153 2.45 22.10 -9.57
C ILE A 153 3.19 20.77 -9.78
N ASN A 154 4.06 20.69 -10.77
CA ASN A 154 4.83 19.48 -11.08
C ASN A 154 5.78 19.12 -9.95
N GLU A 155 6.49 20.10 -9.38
CA GLU A 155 7.38 19.90 -8.22
C GLU A 155 6.61 19.35 -7.02
N ARG A 156 5.43 19.91 -6.75
CA ARG A 156 4.56 19.39 -5.69
C ARG A 156 4.11 17.96 -5.96
N CYS A 157 3.69 17.64 -7.18
CA CYS A 157 3.28 16.28 -7.56
C CYS A 157 4.44 15.29 -7.42
N HIS A 158 5.66 15.70 -7.78
CA HIS A 158 6.86 14.89 -7.60
C HIS A 158 7.16 14.62 -6.11
N LYS A 159 7.07 15.63 -5.25
CA LYS A 159 7.25 15.44 -3.79
C LYS A 159 6.19 14.54 -3.16
N ILE A 160 4.95 14.61 -3.65
CA ILE A 160 3.88 13.68 -3.25
C ILE A 160 4.25 12.25 -3.63
N HIS A 161 4.74 12.03 -4.86
CA HIS A 161 5.17 10.72 -5.34
C HIS A 161 6.29 10.13 -4.47
N GLU A 162 7.35 10.89 -4.21
CA GLU A 162 8.47 10.46 -3.34
C GLU A 162 7.99 10.06 -1.93
N CYS A 163 7.10 10.87 -1.34
CA CYS A 163 6.54 10.59 -0.01
C CYS A 163 5.75 9.27 0.01
N ILE A 164 4.88 9.05 -0.98
CA ILE A 164 4.09 7.82 -1.08
C ILE A 164 5.01 6.61 -1.27
N GLN A 165 6.03 6.71 -2.12
CA GLN A 165 7.01 5.63 -2.29
C GLN A 165 7.72 5.27 -0.99
N CYS A 166 8.14 6.27 -0.20
CA CYS A 166 8.74 6.03 1.12
C CYS A 166 7.78 5.28 2.06
N ILE A 167 6.51 5.69 2.11
CA ILE A 167 5.47 5.02 2.94
C ILE A 167 5.34 3.55 2.53
N TYR A 168 5.23 3.27 1.24
CA TYR A 168 5.02 1.90 0.75
C TYR A 168 6.27 1.03 0.87
N LYS A 169 7.47 1.58 0.69
CA LYS A 169 8.72 0.89 0.99
C LYS A 169 8.77 0.42 2.45
N PHE A 170 8.38 1.29 3.38
CA PHE A 170 8.26 0.95 4.79
C PHE A 170 7.17 -0.09 5.06
N LYS A 171 6.01 0.02 4.40
CA LYS A 171 4.89 -0.94 4.50
C LYS A 171 5.34 -2.35 4.08
N ILE A 172 6.08 -2.45 2.97
CA ILE A 172 6.67 -3.70 2.46
C ILE A 172 7.69 -4.25 3.45
N GLN A 173 8.64 -3.43 3.90
CA GLN A 173 9.66 -3.85 4.86
C GLN A 173 9.04 -4.35 6.18
N SER A 174 8.03 -3.64 6.68
CA SER A 174 7.30 -4.02 7.90
C SER A 174 6.61 -5.37 7.72
N PHE A 175 5.92 -5.58 6.59
CA PHE A 175 5.28 -6.85 6.26
C PHE A 175 6.28 -8.03 6.22
N LEU A 176 7.41 -7.86 5.53
CA LEU A 176 8.45 -8.90 5.46
C LEU A 176 9.08 -9.17 6.83
N SER A 177 9.34 -8.14 7.62
CA SER A 177 9.94 -8.27 8.96
C SER A 177 9.02 -8.83 10.04
N SER A 178 7.69 -8.76 9.85
CA SER A 178 6.71 -9.35 10.77
C SER A 178 6.31 -10.79 10.41
N SER A 179 6.92 -11.32 9.36
CA SER A 179 6.73 -12.69 8.86
C SER A 179 7.91 -13.63 9.19
N ILE A 180 8.93 -13.12 9.89
CA ILE A 180 10.06 -13.84 10.54
C ILE A 180 9.85 -13.77 12.05
#